data_AF-W7UMI2-F1
#
_entry.id   AF-W7UMI2-F1
#
_cell.length_a   1.000
_cell.length_b   1.000
_cell.length_c   1.000
_cell.angle_alpha   90.00
_cell.angle_beta   90.00
_cell.angle_gamma   90.00
#
_symmetry.space_group_name_H-M   'P 1'
#
loop_
_entity.id
_entity.type
_entity.pdbx_description
1 polymer ?
#
loop_
_entity_poly.entity_id
_entity_poly.type
_entity_poly.pdbx_seq_one_letter_code
_entity_poly.pdbx_strand_id
1 'polypeptide(L)'
;MSSRALDFGDFSGDSDWGDSDDSWDSGWDSDDSWDSDSGSSRRSRGSSTDLSDPEELEIAMILTVSFIGVCLAAVASLAYIFKQLGLNEIKHTATYPDNQDMRSMDEFRSLHPEFSSQDFKKKLAELYVLFQKEWQRKDISSLRQYLTAPYFAQMDAQLNNYRVNGQTNYVDNIRVSNIDLTGWKSESGSEIIIARLHTRIVDYVCDDRTGALIRGSTTREKLMCYEWTLVRSSSGKSPAGTQICPHCGAKISMNQSAVCEYCGSVLHTDTFDWAVSNIKGISQRTL
;
A
#
# COMPACT_ATOMS: atom_id res chain seq x y z
N MET A 1 7.73 -18.65 9.24
CA MET A 1 7.48 -17.38 8.54
C MET A 1 6.02 -17.40 8.07
N SER A 2 5.16 -16.58 8.65
CA SER A 2 3.76 -16.46 8.20
C SER A 2 3.80 -15.76 6.85
N SER A 3 3.37 -16.42 5.78
CA SER A 3 3.20 -15.72 4.51
C SER A 3 2.01 -14.77 4.68
N ARG A 4 2.25 -13.47 4.59
CA ARG A 4 1.26 -12.39 4.83
C ARG A 4 1.15 -11.54 3.58
N ALA A 5 -0.03 -10.93 3.35
CA ALA A 5 -0.35 -9.78 2.49
C ALA A 5 -1.13 -10.06 1.19
N LEU A 6 -2.45 -9.91 1.11
CA LEU A 6 -3.16 -10.31 -0.10
C LEU A 6 -4.32 -9.38 -0.54
N ASP A 7 -4.53 -8.17 -0.01
CA ASP A 7 -5.60 -7.27 -0.50
C ASP A 7 -5.10 -5.85 -0.70
N PHE A 8 -5.94 -4.88 -1.11
CA PHE A 8 -5.52 -3.48 -1.24
C PHE A 8 -4.93 -2.99 0.09
N GLY A 9 -3.60 -2.81 0.15
CA GLY A 9 -2.87 -2.47 1.37
C GLY A 9 -2.34 -3.66 2.18
N ASP A 10 -2.41 -4.87 1.64
CA ASP A 10 -1.69 -6.06 2.10
C ASP A 10 -2.08 -6.51 3.54
N PHE A 11 -3.35 -6.36 3.91
CA PHE A 11 -3.88 -6.64 5.26
C PHE A 11 -4.20 -8.11 5.52
N SER A 12 -4.64 -8.86 4.50
CA SER A 12 -5.03 -10.26 4.64
C SER A 12 -3.81 -11.20 4.67
N GLY A 13 -3.85 -12.25 5.51
CA GLY A 13 -2.72 -13.18 5.73
C GLY A 13 -3.16 -14.62 6.01
N ASP A 14 -2.20 -15.52 6.27
CA ASP A 14 -2.49 -16.95 6.48
C ASP A 14 -3.12 -17.29 7.84
N SER A 15 -2.95 -16.42 8.84
CA SER A 15 -3.45 -16.61 10.21
C SER A 15 -4.55 -15.63 10.55
N ASP A 16 -5.51 -16.04 11.36
CA ASP A 16 -6.57 -15.18 11.90
C ASP A 16 -6.05 -14.27 13.02
N TRP A 17 -6.65 -13.09 13.17
CA TRP A 17 -6.27 -12.04 14.13
C TRP A 17 -7.46 -11.13 14.46
N GLY A 18 -7.46 -10.47 15.63
CA GLY A 18 -8.52 -9.51 16.00
C GLY A 18 -8.36 -8.89 17.39
N ASP A 19 -8.97 -7.70 17.58
CA ASP A 19 -9.24 -6.91 18.81
C ASP A 19 -8.50 -7.30 20.10
N SER A 20 -7.18 -7.43 20.02
CA SER A 20 -6.25 -7.11 21.11
C SER A 20 -5.58 -5.81 20.65
N ASP A 21 -5.21 -4.91 21.55
CA ASP A 21 -4.77 -3.51 21.32
C ASP A 21 -3.64 -3.27 20.27
N ASP A 22 -3.20 -4.32 19.58
CA ASP A 22 -2.34 -4.35 18.41
C ASP A 22 -3.15 -4.09 17.13
N SER A 23 -3.63 -2.84 16.96
CA SER A 23 -4.18 -2.40 15.67
C SER A 23 -3.11 -2.51 14.58
N TRP A 24 -3.31 -3.38 13.59
CA TRP A 24 -2.35 -3.59 12.50
C TRP A 24 -2.46 -2.45 11.48
N ASP A 25 -1.49 -1.52 11.57
CA ASP A 25 -1.21 -0.56 10.51
C ASP A 25 -0.37 -1.26 9.43
N SER A 26 -0.53 -0.88 8.17
CA SER A 26 0.33 -1.35 7.06
C SER A 26 1.71 -0.65 7.12
N GLY A 27 2.35 -0.79 8.27
CA GLY A 27 3.70 -0.36 8.56
C GLY A 27 4.67 -1.09 7.64
N TRP A 28 5.58 -0.31 7.07
CA TRP A 28 6.60 -0.80 6.17
C TRP A 28 7.64 -1.57 6.97
N ASP A 29 7.48 -2.88 7.11
CA ASP A 29 8.57 -3.73 7.55
C ASP A 29 9.45 -4.03 6.32
N SER A 30 10.51 -3.23 6.15
CA SER A 30 11.64 -3.61 5.28
C SER A 30 12.47 -4.69 5.96
N ASP A 31 11.88 -5.86 6.20
CA ASP A 31 12.60 -7.03 6.70
C ASP A 31 12.67 -8.10 5.62
N ASP A 32 13.30 -7.74 4.49
CA ASP A 32 13.84 -8.75 3.58
C ASP A 32 15.12 -9.31 4.20
N SER A 33 14.97 -10.29 5.09
CA SER A 33 16.04 -11.24 5.36
C SER A 33 16.02 -12.27 4.24
N TRP A 34 16.89 -12.06 3.25
CA TRP A 34 17.13 -13.01 2.17
C TRP A 34 17.82 -14.25 2.76
N ASP A 35 17.04 -15.25 3.17
CA ASP A 35 17.56 -16.61 3.34
C ASP A 35 17.93 -17.14 1.95
N SER A 36 19.20 -16.93 1.60
CA SER A 36 19.81 -17.48 0.40
C SER A 36 20.07 -18.96 0.63
N ASP A 37 19.07 -19.81 0.38
CA ASP A 37 19.32 -21.23 0.13
C ASP A 37 20.06 -21.35 -1.21
N SER A 38 21.38 -21.26 -1.14
CA SER A 38 22.27 -21.53 -2.27
C SER A 38 22.30 -23.03 -2.56
N GLY A 39 21.29 -23.50 -3.29
CA GLY A 39 21.31 -24.76 -4.02
C GLY A 39 22.40 -24.69 -5.10
N SER A 40 23.55 -25.30 -4.82
CA SER A 40 24.71 -25.31 -5.71
C SER A 40 24.50 -26.24 -6.93
N SER A 41 23.86 -25.75 -7.98
CA SER A 41 23.99 -26.36 -9.30
C SER A 41 25.21 -25.77 -10.03
N ARG A 42 26.34 -26.47 -9.95
CA ARG A 42 27.55 -26.19 -10.72
C ARG A 42 27.23 -26.30 -12.21
N ARG A 43 27.24 -25.17 -12.92
CA ARG A 43 27.40 -25.14 -14.38
C ARG A 43 28.75 -24.53 -14.70
N SER A 44 29.71 -25.39 -14.98
CA SER A 44 31.03 -25.03 -15.47
C SER A 44 30.86 -24.38 -16.85
N ARG A 45 30.98 -23.05 -16.93
CA ARG A 45 31.19 -22.34 -18.18
C ARG A 45 32.68 -22.09 -18.30
N GLY A 46 33.36 -22.96 -19.04
CA GLY A 46 34.76 -22.76 -19.40
C GLY A 46 34.88 -21.51 -20.26
N SER A 47 35.57 -20.50 -19.74
CA SER A 47 36.14 -19.42 -20.54
C SER A 47 37.62 -19.72 -20.69
N SER A 48 37.99 -20.24 -21.85
CA SER A 48 39.39 -20.44 -22.22
C SER A 48 40.01 -19.09 -22.58
N THR A 49 40.69 -18.48 -21.62
CA THR A 49 41.75 -17.51 -21.91
C THR A 49 43.06 -18.28 -21.88
N ASP A 50 43.64 -18.45 -23.05
CA ASP A 50 44.94 -19.08 -23.25
C ASP A 50 46.00 -18.12 -22.69
N LEU A 51 46.46 -18.39 -21.46
CA LEU A 51 47.53 -17.66 -20.78
C LEU A 51 48.63 -18.67 -20.52
N SER A 52 49.62 -18.66 -21.39
CA SER A 52 50.66 -19.68 -21.50
C SER A 52 51.89 -19.44 -20.62
N ASP A 53 51.80 -18.60 -19.59
CA ASP A 53 52.89 -18.34 -18.64
C ASP A 53 52.45 -18.52 -17.17
N PRO A 54 53.10 -19.44 -16.41
CA PRO A 54 52.72 -19.78 -15.03
C PRO A 54 52.94 -18.64 -14.02
N GLU A 55 53.78 -17.65 -14.33
CA GLU A 55 54.00 -16.47 -13.47
C GLU A 55 52.83 -15.47 -13.51
N GLU A 56 52.06 -15.41 -14.60
CA GLU A 56 50.90 -14.49 -14.72
C GLU A 56 49.67 -14.99 -13.96
N LEU A 57 49.53 -16.31 -13.78
CA LEU A 57 48.41 -16.93 -13.06
C LEU A 57 48.47 -16.70 -11.54
N GLU A 58 49.67 -16.68 -10.95
CA GLU A 58 49.84 -16.35 -9.53
C GLU A 58 49.46 -14.90 -9.26
N ILE A 59 49.91 -13.97 -10.11
CA ILE A 59 49.58 -12.55 -9.99
C ILE A 59 48.08 -12.31 -10.17
N ALA A 60 47.44 -12.94 -11.16
CA ALA A 60 46.01 -12.80 -11.40
C ALA A 60 45.14 -13.37 -10.25
N MET A 61 45.52 -14.49 -9.65
CA MET A 61 44.83 -15.02 -8.46
C MET A 61 44.99 -14.11 -7.24
N ILE A 62 46.19 -13.56 -7.01
CA ILE A 62 46.43 -12.64 -5.89
C ILE A 62 45.64 -11.34 -6.07
N LEU A 63 45.54 -10.80 -7.29
CA LEU A 63 44.78 -9.60 -7.59
C LEU A 63 43.25 -9.79 -7.44
N THR A 64 42.73 -10.96 -7.84
CA THR A 64 41.30 -11.25 -7.70
C THR A 64 40.89 -11.49 -6.25
N VAL A 65 41.69 -12.22 -5.48
CA VAL A 65 41.43 -12.45 -4.04
C VAL A 65 41.57 -11.16 -3.24
N SER A 66 42.57 -10.32 -3.54
CA SER A 66 42.72 -9.03 -2.86
C SER A 66 41.59 -8.06 -3.20
N PHE A 67 41.09 -8.05 -4.44
CA PHE A 67 39.93 -7.24 -4.84
C PHE A 67 38.66 -7.65 -4.08
N ILE A 68 38.37 -8.96 -3.98
CA ILE A 68 37.22 -9.46 -3.22
C ILE A 68 37.32 -9.08 -1.74
N GLY A 69 38.52 -9.19 -1.15
CA GLY A 69 38.77 -8.79 0.24
C GLY A 69 38.51 -7.29 0.47
N VAL A 70 38.95 -6.43 -0.45
CA VAL A 70 38.69 -4.98 -0.41
C VAL A 70 37.20 -4.67 -0.57
N CYS A 71 36.50 -5.35 -1.47
CA CYS A 71 35.06 -5.19 -1.65
C CYS A 71 34.28 -5.58 -0.38
N LEU A 72 34.61 -6.72 0.25
CA LEU A 72 33.97 -7.16 1.49
C LEU A 72 34.25 -6.19 2.65
N ALA A 73 35.48 -5.68 2.75
CA ALA A 73 35.83 -4.67 3.75
C ALA A 73 35.10 -3.34 3.50
N ALA A 74 34.94 -2.92 2.23
CA ALA A 74 34.19 -1.71 1.87
C ALA A 74 32.70 -1.84 2.19
N VAL A 75 32.08 -3.00 1.90
CA VAL A 75 30.68 -3.30 2.24
C VAL A 75 30.49 -3.31 3.77
N ALA A 76 31.39 -3.96 4.51
CA ALA A 76 31.34 -3.96 5.97
C ALA A 76 31.54 -2.55 6.56
N SER A 77 32.44 -1.76 5.98
CA SER A 77 32.69 -0.37 6.39
C SER A 77 31.49 0.53 6.09
N LEU A 78 30.85 0.35 4.93
CA LEU A 78 29.59 1.03 4.58
C LEU A 78 28.47 0.64 5.55
N ALA A 79 28.27 -0.64 5.83
CA ALA A 79 27.28 -1.12 6.80
C ALA A 79 27.55 -0.56 8.21
N TYR A 80 28.83 -0.49 8.62
CA TYR A 80 29.23 0.12 9.88
C TYR A 80 28.98 1.64 9.92
N ILE A 81 29.24 2.34 8.81
CA ILE A 81 28.94 3.77 8.65
C ILE A 81 27.43 4.02 8.68
N PHE A 82 26.61 3.19 8.01
CA PHE A 82 25.14 3.27 8.09
C PHE A 82 24.63 3.05 9.51
N LYS A 83 25.25 2.14 10.27
CA LYS A 83 24.94 1.91 11.68
C LYS A 83 25.35 3.09 12.58
N GLN A 84 26.47 3.76 12.29
CA GLN A 84 26.98 4.92 13.03
C GLN A 84 26.28 6.24 12.65
N LEU A 85 25.79 6.35 11.41
CA LEU A 85 25.09 7.53 10.92
C LEU A 85 23.73 7.73 11.55
N GLY A 86 23.23 6.74 12.32
CA GLY A 86 22.02 6.90 13.13
C GLY A 86 20.94 7.61 12.34
N LEU A 87 20.77 7.22 11.06
CA LEU A 87 19.58 7.56 10.30
C LEU A 87 18.49 6.80 11.03
N ASN A 88 18.03 7.40 12.13
CA ASN A 88 16.78 7.10 12.75
C ASN A 88 15.84 6.92 11.59
N GLU A 89 15.28 5.73 11.47
CA GLU A 89 14.05 5.56 10.74
C GLU A 89 13.24 6.81 11.02
N ILE A 90 12.99 7.61 9.98
CA ILE A 90 11.84 8.49 10.03
C ILE A 90 10.71 7.48 10.02
N LYS A 91 10.38 6.96 11.19
CA LYS A 91 9.06 6.47 11.47
C LYS A 91 8.21 7.68 11.16
N HIS A 92 7.64 7.69 9.96
CA HIS A 92 6.42 8.42 9.72
C HIS A 92 5.36 7.72 10.58
N THR A 93 5.51 7.83 11.90
CA THR A 93 4.41 7.73 12.84
C THR A 93 3.59 8.96 12.49
N ALA A 94 2.75 8.84 11.47
CA ALA A 94 1.56 9.65 11.42
C ALA A 94 0.89 9.37 12.77
N THR A 95 0.96 10.34 13.67
CA THR A 95 0.23 10.30 14.92
C THR A 95 -1.25 10.34 14.53
N TYR A 96 -1.83 9.16 14.32
CA TYR A 96 -3.24 9.04 14.04
C TYR A 96 -3.97 9.34 15.34
N PRO A 97 -5.00 10.19 15.30
CA PRO A 97 -5.75 10.51 16.49
C PRO A 97 -6.34 9.22 17.06
N ASP A 98 -6.07 9.00 18.34
CA ASP A 98 -6.76 8.02 19.15
C ASP A 98 -8.28 8.18 18.95
N ASN A 99 -9.00 7.07 18.81
CA ASN A 99 -10.44 7.05 18.49
C ASN A 99 -11.30 7.56 19.67
N GLN A 100 -10.67 8.00 20.76
CA GLN A 100 -11.29 8.41 22.01
C GLN A 100 -11.99 9.77 21.95
N ASP A 101 -11.74 10.60 20.93
CA ASP A 101 -12.33 11.96 20.80
C ASP A 101 -13.38 12.10 19.68
N MET A 102 -13.94 10.99 19.19
CA MET A 102 -14.92 11.04 18.10
C MET A 102 -16.31 11.48 18.60
N ARG A 103 -16.94 12.38 17.85
CA ARG A 103 -18.33 12.81 18.04
C ARG A 103 -19.29 11.88 17.30
N SER A 104 -20.55 11.90 17.73
CA SER A 104 -21.59 11.04 17.14
C SER A 104 -21.92 11.45 15.69
N MET A 105 -22.25 10.46 14.85
CA MET A 105 -22.74 10.72 13.49
C MET A 105 -24.11 11.42 13.46
N ASP A 106 -24.86 11.38 14.57
CA ASP A 106 -26.13 12.10 14.71
C ASP A 106 -25.91 13.62 14.75
N GLU A 107 -24.85 14.06 15.45
CA GLU A 107 -24.40 15.45 15.43
C GLU A 107 -23.96 15.85 14.02
N PHE A 108 -23.19 15.00 13.33
CA PHE A 108 -22.74 15.27 11.96
C PHE A 108 -23.93 15.50 11.02
N ARG A 109 -24.94 14.62 11.06
CA ARG A 109 -26.17 14.76 10.25
C ARG A 109 -26.96 16.02 10.57
N SER A 110 -26.89 16.50 11.81
CA SER A 110 -27.56 17.75 12.20
C SER A 110 -26.86 18.98 11.62
N LEU A 111 -25.53 18.92 11.47
CA LEU A 111 -24.73 19.99 10.87
C LEU A 111 -24.71 19.94 9.34
N HIS A 112 -24.91 18.76 8.76
CA HIS A 112 -24.91 18.50 7.31
C HIS A 112 -26.22 17.83 6.88
N PRO A 113 -27.33 18.57 6.75
CA PRO A 113 -28.64 18.00 6.42
C PRO A 113 -28.71 17.32 5.05
N GLU A 114 -27.79 17.65 4.13
CA GLU A 114 -27.63 17.00 2.82
C GLU A 114 -26.94 15.63 2.90
N PHE A 115 -26.31 15.30 4.03
CA PHE A 115 -25.60 14.04 4.20
C PHE A 115 -26.54 12.87 4.44
N SER A 116 -26.57 11.95 3.47
CA SER A 116 -27.25 10.66 3.59
C SER A 116 -26.26 9.58 4.04
N SER A 117 -26.42 9.05 5.25
CA SER A 117 -25.59 7.93 5.74
C SER A 117 -25.74 6.68 4.87
N GLN A 118 -26.92 6.46 4.29
CA GLN A 118 -27.17 5.31 3.43
C GLN A 118 -26.40 5.42 2.11
N ASP A 119 -26.47 6.58 1.44
CA ASP A 119 -25.76 6.79 0.19
C ASP A 119 -24.25 6.83 0.40
N PHE A 120 -23.79 7.40 1.52
CA PHE A 120 -22.38 7.40 1.88
C PHE A 120 -21.84 5.98 2.08
N LYS A 121 -22.54 5.13 2.84
CA LYS A 121 -22.17 3.72 3.00
C LYS A 121 -22.18 2.97 1.66
N LYS A 122 -23.17 3.22 0.80
CA LYS A 122 -23.21 2.62 -0.54
C LYS A 122 -21.98 3.01 -1.36
N LYS A 123 -21.62 4.30 -1.40
CA LYS A 123 -20.40 4.79 -2.08
C LYS A 123 -19.14 4.14 -1.52
N LEU A 124 -19.01 3.98 -0.19
CA LEU A 124 -17.87 3.30 0.42
C LEU A 124 -17.78 1.81 0.04
N ALA A 125 -18.91 1.11 -0.05
CA ALA A 125 -18.93 -0.28 -0.49
C ALA A 125 -18.48 -0.41 -1.96
N GLU A 126 -18.96 0.47 -2.84
CA GLU A 126 -18.54 0.54 -4.24
C GLU A 126 -17.04 0.88 -4.35
N LEU A 127 -16.56 1.81 -3.53
CA LEU A 127 -15.16 2.23 -3.50
C LEU A 127 -14.23 1.11 -3.02
N TYR A 128 -14.61 0.34 -2.01
CA TYR A 128 -13.86 -0.84 -1.57
C TYR A 128 -13.67 -1.84 -2.72
N VAL A 129 -14.75 -2.16 -3.45
CA VAL A 129 -14.68 -3.07 -4.60
C VAL A 129 -13.77 -2.50 -5.70
N LEU A 130 -13.86 -1.19 -5.96
CA LEU A 130 -12.98 -0.53 -6.93
C LEU A 130 -11.51 -0.61 -6.52
N PHE A 131 -11.19 -0.40 -5.24
CA PHE A 131 -9.82 -0.50 -4.73
C PHE A 131 -9.22 -1.88 -5.00
N GLN A 132 -9.95 -2.96 -4.69
CA GLN A 132 -9.49 -4.32 -4.93
C GLN A 132 -9.26 -4.61 -6.42
N LYS A 133 -10.15 -4.12 -7.29
CA LYS A 133 -10.03 -4.30 -8.75
C LYS A 133 -8.78 -3.61 -9.31
N GLU A 134 -8.54 -2.37 -8.93
CA GLU A 134 -7.39 -1.60 -9.44
C GLU A 134 -6.07 -2.11 -8.83
N TRP A 135 -6.10 -2.60 -7.59
CA TRP A 135 -4.98 -3.33 -6.98
C TRP A 135 -4.60 -4.58 -7.79
N GLN A 136 -5.58 -5.44 -8.08
CA GLN A 136 -5.37 -6.65 -8.87
C GLN A 136 -4.89 -6.34 -10.31
N ARG A 137 -5.28 -5.19 -10.87
CA ARG A 137 -4.75 -4.69 -12.16
C ARG A 137 -3.32 -4.19 -12.09
N LYS A 138 -2.75 -4.05 -10.88
CA LYS A 138 -1.44 -3.44 -10.61
C LYS A 138 -1.33 -1.99 -11.09
N ASP A 139 -2.45 -1.29 -11.18
CA ASP A 139 -2.51 0.12 -11.55
C ASP A 139 -3.64 0.78 -10.78
N ILE A 140 -3.27 1.57 -9.76
CA ILE A 140 -4.21 2.30 -8.92
C ILE A 140 -4.38 3.75 -9.36
N SER A 141 -3.83 4.17 -10.50
CA SER A 141 -3.84 5.58 -10.92
C SER A 141 -5.24 6.21 -10.94
N SER A 142 -6.25 5.42 -11.29
CA SER A 142 -7.67 5.82 -11.28
C SER A 142 -8.20 6.16 -9.87
N LEU A 143 -7.55 5.65 -8.82
CA LEU A 143 -7.93 5.85 -7.42
C LEU A 143 -7.40 7.16 -6.83
N ARG A 144 -6.54 7.90 -7.54
CA ARG A 144 -5.93 9.15 -7.04
C ARG A 144 -6.96 10.17 -6.54
N GLN A 145 -8.15 10.22 -7.13
CA GLN A 145 -9.22 11.12 -6.68
C GLN A 145 -9.84 10.72 -5.33
N TYR A 146 -9.74 9.46 -4.94
CA TYR A 146 -10.36 8.91 -3.74
C TYR A 146 -9.37 8.72 -2.58
N LEU A 147 -8.10 9.03 -2.79
CA LEU A 147 -7.02 8.82 -1.83
C LEU A 147 -6.32 10.15 -1.57
N THR A 148 -5.88 10.38 -0.33
CA THR A 148 -4.95 11.48 -0.09
C THR A 148 -3.63 11.22 -0.80
N ALA A 149 -2.93 12.28 -1.25
CA ALA A 149 -1.68 12.10 -1.99
C ALA A 149 -0.61 11.27 -1.24
N PRO A 150 -0.41 11.44 0.09
CA PRO A 150 0.51 10.58 0.84
C PRO A 150 0.07 9.11 0.85
N TYR A 151 -1.21 8.86 1.09
CA TYR A 151 -1.73 7.50 1.17
C TYR A 151 -1.72 6.80 -0.19
N PHE A 152 -2.01 7.52 -1.27
CA PHE A 152 -1.82 7.01 -2.64
C PHE A 152 -0.37 6.58 -2.88
N ALA A 153 0.60 7.45 -2.54
CA ALA A 153 2.02 7.15 -2.77
C ALA A 153 2.46 5.91 -1.96
N GLN A 154 1.94 5.76 -0.73
CA GLN A 154 2.17 4.59 0.10
C GLN A 154 1.67 3.30 -0.58
N MET A 155 0.41 3.29 -1.01
CA MET A 155 -0.21 2.11 -1.65
C MET A 155 0.43 1.79 -3.00
N ASP A 156 0.79 2.79 -3.80
CA ASP A 156 1.44 2.56 -5.10
C ASP A 156 2.85 1.96 -4.94
N ALA A 157 3.57 2.34 -3.90
CA ALA A 157 4.87 1.77 -3.58
C ALA A 157 4.76 0.30 -3.13
N GLN A 158 3.76 -0.04 -2.31
CA GLN A 158 3.47 -1.44 -1.98
C GLN A 158 3.12 -2.25 -3.23
N LEU A 159 2.25 -1.70 -4.09
CA LEU A 159 1.86 -2.34 -5.34
C LEU A 159 3.04 -2.56 -6.30
N ASN A 160 4.07 -1.72 -6.22
CA ASN A 160 5.27 -1.85 -7.02
C ASN A 160 6.01 -3.18 -6.75
N ASN A 161 5.92 -3.75 -5.55
CA ASN A 161 6.52 -5.05 -5.25
C ASN A 161 5.91 -6.16 -6.13
N TYR A 162 4.60 -6.14 -6.32
CA TYR A 162 3.92 -7.08 -7.23
C TYR A 162 4.35 -6.89 -8.68
N ARG A 163 4.53 -5.63 -9.12
CA ARG A 163 5.00 -5.31 -10.48
C ARG A 163 6.41 -5.83 -10.74
N VAL A 164 7.33 -5.57 -9.82
CA VAL A 164 8.75 -5.96 -9.96
C VAL A 164 8.91 -7.47 -9.87
N ASN A 165 8.13 -8.13 -9.00
CA ASN A 165 8.22 -9.58 -8.81
C ASN A 165 7.44 -10.37 -9.86
N GLY A 166 6.69 -9.72 -10.76
CA GLY A 166 5.84 -10.40 -11.74
C GLY A 166 4.79 -11.27 -11.05
N GLN A 167 4.15 -10.72 -10.02
CA GLN A 167 3.12 -11.40 -9.23
C GLN A 167 1.82 -10.61 -9.34
N THR A 168 0.69 -11.31 -9.30
CA THR A 168 -0.63 -10.67 -9.19
C THR A 168 -1.31 -11.16 -7.94
N ASN A 169 -1.80 -10.21 -7.16
CA ASN A 169 -2.70 -10.48 -6.06
C ASN A 169 -4.16 -10.45 -6.55
N TYR A 170 -4.87 -11.56 -6.34
CA TYR A 170 -6.24 -11.78 -6.72
C TYR A 170 -7.14 -11.69 -5.49
N VAL A 171 -8.12 -10.80 -5.56
CA VAL A 171 -9.13 -10.62 -4.51
C VAL A 171 -10.50 -10.92 -5.10
N ASP A 172 -10.95 -12.15 -4.87
CA ASP A 172 -12.14 -12.72 -5.47
C ASP A 172 -13.31 -12.80 -4.48
N ASN A 173 -14.51 -13.07 -5.02
CA ASN A 173 -15.75 -13.26 -4.24
C ASN A 173 -16.00 -12.14 -3.22
N ILE A 174 -15.69 -10.91 -3.62
CA ILE A 174 -15.79 -9.73 -2.77
C ILE A 174 -17.25 -9.47 -2.38
N ARG A 175 -17.52 -9.40 -1.07
CA ARG A 175 -18.82 -8.98 -0.52
C ARG A 175 -18.60 -8.02 0.63
N VAL A 176 -19.23 -6.84 0.55
CA VAL A 176 -19.29 -5.91 1.68
C VAL A 176 -20.59 -6.18 2.42
N SER A 177 -20.50 -6.64 3.66
CA SER A 177 -21.65 -7.08 4.46
C SER A 177 -22.26 -5.94 5.26
N ASN A 178 -21.42 -5.12 5.88
CA ASN A 178 -21.85 -3.97 6.68
C ASN A 178 -20.80 -2.86 6.65
N ILE A 179 -21.26 -1.62 6.84
CA ILE A 179 -20.40 -0.46 7.08
C ILE A 179 -20.97 0.33 8.24
N ASP A 180 -20.18 0.53 9.29
CA ASP A 180 -20.53 1.33 10.45
C ASP A 180 -19.77 2.65 10.41
N LEU A 181 -20.48 3.78 10.45
CA LEU A 181 -19.84 5.09 10.61
C LEU A 181 -19.67 5.30 12.12
N THR A 182 -18.45 5.08 12.61
CA THR A 182 -18.18 4.97 14.06
C THR A 182 -18.14 6.32 14.75
N GLY A 183 -17.81 7.37 14.00
CA GLY A 183 -17.84 8.73 14.50
C GLY A 183 -17.18 9.72 13.55
N TRP A 184 -17.19 10.98 13.96
CA TRP A 184 -16.56 12.06 13.20
C TRP A 184 -15.89 13.08 14.11
N LYS A 185 -14.98 13.86 13.53
CA LYS A 185 -14.42 15.05 14.20
C LYS A 185 -14.08 16.14 13.19
N SER A 186 -13.87 17.35 13.69
CA SER A 186 -13.37 18.47 12.89
C SER A 186 -12.06 18.93 13.50
N GLU A 187 -11.00 18.96 12.70
CA GLU A 187 -9.65 19.28 13.14
C GLU A 187 -8.91 20.04 12.04
N SER A 188 -8.28 21.16 12.39
CA SER A 188 -7.41 21.92 11.49
C SER A 188 -8.06 22.28 10.12
N GLY A 189 -9.36 22.60 10.13
CA GLY A 189 -10.11 22.97 8.92
C GLY A 189 -10.51 21.78 8.02
N SER A 190 -10.36 20.56 8.52
CA SER A 190 -10.81 19.32 7.89
C SER A 190 -11.84 18.61 8.75
N GLU A 191 -12.77 17.92 8.11
CA GLU A 191 -13.67 16.97 8.75
C GLU A 191 -13.19 15.56 8.49
N ILE A 192 -13.27 14.73 9.52
CA ILE A 192 -12.82 13.35 9.51
C ILE A 192 -14.01 12.46 9.88
N ILE A 193 -14.25 11.40 9.12
CA ILE A 193 -15.18 10.33 9.46
C ILE A 193 -14.38 9.03 9.55
N ILE A 194 -14.68 8.24 10.57
CA ILE A 194 -14.18 6.86 10.68
C ILE A 194 -15.29 5.90 10.26
N ALA A 195 -14.97 4.98 9.35
CA ALA A 195 -15.88 3.96 8.86
C ALA A 195 -15.31 2.56 9.08
N ARG A 196 -16.07 1.66 9.71
CA ARG A 196 -15.70 0.25 9.90
C ARG A 196 -16.39 -0.60 8.84
N LEU A 197 -15.60 -1.22 7.96
CA LEU A 197 -16.09 -2.04 6.85
C LEU A 197 -15.94 -3.52 7.20
N HIS A 198 -17.05 -4.27 7.12
CA HIS A 198 -17.07 -5.71 7.30
C HIS A 198 -17.23 -6.37 5.95
N THR A 199 -16.23 -7.14 5.53
CA THR A 199 -16.19 -7.74 4.19
C THR A 199 -15.92 -9.23 4.24
N ARG A 200 -16.15 -9.87 3.10
CA ARG A 200 -15.77 -11.24 2.82
C ARG A 200 -15.04 -11.27 1.49
N ILE A 201 -13.89 -11.93 1.46
CA ILE A 201 -13.04 -12.06 0.27
C ILE A 201 -12.45 -13.45 0.18
N VAL A 202 -12.08 -13.89 -1.01
CA VAL A 202 -11.15 -14.99 -1.27
C VAL A 202 -9.87 -14.36 -1.77
N ASP A 203 -8.74 -14.86 -1.31
CA ASP A 203 -7.53 -14.09 -1.44
C ASP A 203 -6.24 -14.90 -1.62
N TYR A 204 -5.49 -14.56 -2.67
CA TYR A 204 -4.31 -15.29 -3.09
C TYR A 204 -3.40 -14.50 -4.04
N VAL A 205 -2.16 -14.99 -4.20
CA VAL A 205 -1.18 -14.42 -5.12
C VAL A 205 -0.68 -15.50 -6.07
N CYS A 206 -0.59 -15.16 -7.35
CA CYS A 206 -0.02 -16.03 -8.37
C CYS A 206 1.18 -15.39 -9.06
N ASP A 207 2.09 -16.23 -9.54
CA ASP A 207 3.15 -15.84 -10.47
C ASP A 207 2.53 -15.54 -11.85
N ASP A 208 2.82 -14.37 -12.42
CA ASP A 208 2.21 -13.91 -13.67
C ASP A 208 2.61 -14.76 -14.88
N ARG A 209 3.82 -15.33 -14.85
CA ARG A 209 4.38 -16.07 -15.99
C ARG A 209 3.84 -17.50 -16.06
N THR A 210 3.71 -18.14 -14.90
CA THR A 210 3.38 -19.56 -14.79
C THR A 210 1.94 -19.79 -14.36
N GLY A 211 1.28 -18.79 -13.78
CA GLY A 211 -0.03 -18.93 -13.14
C GLY A 211 0.00 -19.75 -11.85
N ALA A 212 1.18 -20.10 -11.34
CA ALA A 212 1.33 -20.89 -10.13
C ALA A 212 0.86 -20.09 -8.92
N LEU A 213 0.05 -20.72 -8.06
CA LEU A 213 -0.31 -20.18 -6.75
C LEU A 213 0.97 -20.07 -5.90
N ILE A 214 1.33 -18.85 -5.52
CA ILE A 214 2.48 -18.57 -4.64
C ILE A 214 2.04 -18.66 -3.18
N ARG A 215 0.91 -18.06 -2.84
CA ARG A 215 0.41 -17.94 -1.45
C ARG A 215 -1.08 -17.62 -1.39
N GLY A 216 -1.69 -17.84 -0.23
CA GLY A 216 -3.12 -17.69 0.00
C GLY A 216 -3.95 -18.90 -0.42
N SER A 217 -5.20 -18.68 -0.78
CA SER A 217 -6.12 -19.74 -1.22
C SER A 217 -7.12 -19.23 -2.23
N THR A 218 -7.34 -20.02 -3.27
CA THR A 218 -8.36 -19.76 -4.30
C THR A 218 -9.78 -20.14 -3.87
N THR A 219 -9.96 -20.68 -2.65
CA THR A 219 -11.25 -21.22 -2.19
C THR A 219 -11.61 -20.86 -0.75
N ARG A 220 -10.63 -20.61 0.13
CA ARG A 220 -10.91 -20.20 1.51
C ARG A 220 -11.40 -18.76 1.55
N GLU A 221 -12.63 -18.58 2.03
CA GLU A 221 -13.19 -17.26 2.29
C GLU A 221 -12.61 -16.72 3.61
N LYS A 222 -12.35 -15.42 3.65
CA LYS A 222 -11.95 -14.67 4.84
C LYS A 222 -12.99 -13.61 5.13
N LEU A 223 -13.40 -13.52 6.38
CA LEU A 223 -14.14 -12.38 6.92
C LEU A 223 -13.15 -11.35 7.42
N MET A 224 -13.21 -10.16 6.86
CA MET A 224 -12.29 -9.06 7.16
C MET A 224 -13.05 -7.89 7.78
N CYS A 225 -12.44 -7.24 8.75
CA CYS A 225 -12.91 -5.98 9.30
C CYS A 225 -11.81 -4.94 9.11
N TYR A 226 -12.15 -3.80 8.49
CA TYR A 226 -11.23 -2.68 8.30
C TYR A 226 -11.79 -1.43 8.94
N GLU A 227 -10.91 -0.51 9.31
CA GLU A 227 -11.25 0.84 9.70
C GLU A 227 -10.66 1.83 8.70
N TRP A 228 -11.52 2.61 8.07
CA TRP A 228 -11.18 3.62 7.07
C TRP A 228 -11.25 5.00 7.69
N THR A 229 -10.18 5.77 7.57
CA THR A 229 -10.15 7.19 7.90
C THR A 229 -10.44 7.99 6.65
N LEU A 230 -11.55 8.71 6.66
CA LEU A 230 -12.04 9.52 5.55
C LEU A 230 -11.88 10.99 5.91
N VAL A 231 -11.28 11.78 5.02
CA VAL A 231 -11.04 13.21 5.21
C VAL A 231 -11.71 14.02 4.10
N ARG A 232 -12.33 15.14 4.47
CA ARG A 232 -12.69 16.23 3.54
C ARG A 232 -12.34 17.56 4.17
N SER A 233 -12.20 18.64 3.39
CA SER A 233 -12.09 19.96 4.01
C SER A 233 -13.47 20.53 4.33
N SER A 234 -13.56 21.20 5.48
CA SER A 234 -14.79 21.79 6.02
C SER A 234 -15.40 22.88 5.12
N SER A 235 -14.67 23.35 4.11
CA SER A 235 -15.15 24.35 3.14
C SER A 235 -15.94 23.75 1.97
N GLY A 236 -16.17 22.43 1.95
CA GLY A 236 -16.77 21.71 0.81
C GLY A 236 -15.84 21.67 -0.42
N LYS A 237 -14.58 22.06 -0.25
CA LYS A 237 -13.50 22.02 -1.24
C LYS A 237 -12.35 21.27 -0.60
N SER A 238 -11.73 20.30 -1.27
CA SER A 238 -10.56 19.58 -0.73
C SER A 238 -9.53 20.53 -0.09
N PRO A 239 -8.79 20.13 0.96
CA PRO A 239 -7.96 21.02 1.80
C PRO A 239 -6.84 21.80 1.06
N ALA A 240 -6.64 21.55 -0.22
CA ALA A 240 -5.84 22.42 -1.08
C ALA A 240 -6.78 23.42 -1.78
N GLY A 241 -6.68 24.71 -1.42
CA GLY A 241 -7.26 25.84 -2.19
C GLY A 241 -6.65 26.00 -3.60
N THR A 242 -6.14 24.90 -4.16
CA THR A 242 -5.66 24.68 -5.52
C THR A 242 -6.14 23.26 -5.82
N GLN A 243 -7.13 23.11 -6.69
CA GLN A 243 -7.57 21.77 -7.05
C GLN A 243 -6.38 21.07 -7.72
N ILE A 244 -6.08 19.87 -7.27
CA ILE A 244 -5.05 19.04 -7.87
C ILE A 244 -5.77 18.12 -8.82
N CYS A 245 -5.36 18.09 -10.09
CA CYS A 245 -5.93 17.20 -11.07
C CYS A 245 -5.82 15.75 -10.54
N PRO A 246 -6.93 15.03 -10.39
CA PRO A 246 -6.92 13.68 -9.87
C PRO A 246 -6.13 12.73 -10.77
N HIS A 247 -6.09 12.99 -12.08
CA HIS A 247 -5.45 12.09 -13.03
C HIS A 247 -3.93 12.27 -13.13
N CYS A 248 -3.39 13.46 -12.87
CA CYS A 248 -1.96 13.72 -13.07
C CYS A 248 -1.25 14.48 -11.93
N GLY A 249 -1.97 14.92 -10.91
CA GLY A 249 -1.38 15.64 -9.78
C GLY A 249 -1.04 17.12 -10.05
N ALA A 250 -1.42 17.66 -11.22
CA ALA A 250 -1.15 19.05 -11.56
C ALA A 250 -2.04 20.02 -10.78
N LYS A 251 -1.47 21.14 -10.33
CA LYS A 251 -2.23 22.24 -9.73
C LYS A 251 -3.08 22.93 -10.79
N ILE A 252 -4.39 22.88 -10.67
CA ILE A 252 -5.34 23.51 -11.59
C ILE A 252 -6.08 24.66 -10.89
N SER A 253 -6.16 25.82 -11.57
CA SER A 253 -7.06 26.91 -11.19
C SER A 253 -8.40 26.69 -11.90
N MET A 254 -9.49 26.51 -11.16
CA MET A 254 -10.83 26.35 -11.73
C MET A 254 -11.29 27.64 -12.43
N ASN A 255 -10.94 27.77 -13.71
CA ASN A 255 -11.54 28.71 -14.65
C ASN A 255 -12.10 27.88 -15.83
N GLN A 256 -13.36 27.44 -15.68
CA GLN A 256 -14.29 27.06 -16.76
C GLN A 256 -13.99 25.83 -17.66
N SER A 257 -12.87 25.14 -17.52
CA SER A 257 -12.61 23.92 -18.30
C SER A 257 -12.80 22.65 -17.45
N ALA A 258 -13.77 21.82 -17.83
CA ALA A 258 -13.95 20.46 -17.32
C ALA A 258 -12.85 19.49 -17.81
N VAL A 259 -11.69 20.00 -18.23
CA VAL A 259 -10.58 19.24 -18.80
C VAL A 259 -9.29 19.76 -18.19
N CYS A 260 -8.47 18.87 -17.64
CA CYS A 260 -7.15 19.22 -17.13
C CYS A 260 -6.22 19.65 -18.27
N GLU A 261 -5.71 20.88 -18.20
CA GLU A 261 -4.78 21.44 -19.20
C GLU A 261 -3.44 20.68 -19.30
N TYR A 262 -3.10 19.87 -18.30
CA TYR A 262 -1.82 19.16 -18.24
C TYR A 262 -1.86 17.74 -18.80
N CYS A 263 -2.97 17.02 -18.64
CA CYS A 263 -3.08 15.61 -19.06
C CYS A 263 -4.29 15.32 -19.95
N GLY A 264 -5.14 16.31 -20.20
CA GLY A 264 -6.33 16.17 -21.05
C GLY A 264 -7.47 15.36 -20.44
N SER A 265 -7.38 14.97 -19.15
CA SER A 265 -8.45 14.24 -18.48
C SER A 265 -9.67 15.13 -18.27
N VAL A 266 -10.86 14.60 -18.57
CA VAL A 266 -12.13 15.25 -18.25
C VAL A 266 -12.34 15.16 -16.74
N LEU A 267 -12.41 16.31 -16.08
CA LEU A 267 -12.69 16.46 -14.67
C LEU A 267 -14.20 16.30 -14.47
N HIS A 268 -14.65 15.06 -14.31
CA HIS A 268 -16.01 14.77 -13.86
C HIS A 268 -16.15 15.19 -12.40
N THR A 269 -17.05 16.13 -12.11
CA THR A 269 -17.46 16.50 -10.76
C THR A 269 -18.42 15.45 -10.19
N ASP A 270 -18.01 14.19 -10.23
CA ASP A 270 -18.78 13.10 -9.63
C ASP A 270 -18.44 13.12 -8.14
N THR A 271 -19.20 13.97 -7.44
CA THR A 271 -19.22 14.37 -6.02
C THR A 271 -19.04 13.25 -5.00
N PHE A 272 -17.83 12.71 -4.90
CA PHE A 272 -17.34 12.10 -3.67
C PHE A 272 -16.27 13.01 -3.08
N ASP A 273 -16.70 13.91 -2.19
CA ASP A 273 -15.86 14.96 -1.61
C ASP A 273 -14.91 14.46 -0.51
N TRP A 274 -14.84 13.14 -0.31
CA TRP A 274 -14.06 12.49 0.74
C TRP A 274 -12.90 11.71 0.13
N ALA A 275 -11.73 11.85 0.74
CA ALA A 275 -10.56 11.05 0.41
C ALA A 275 -10.27 10.06 1.54
N VAL A 276 -9.91 8.83 1.22
CA VAL A 276 -9.35 7.88 2.17
C VAL A 276 -7.91 8.30 2.49
N SER A 277 -7.64 8.55 3.76
CA SER A 277 -6.30 8.94 4.24
C SER A 277 -5.56 7.80 4.92
N ASN A 278 -6.29 6.81 5.44
CA ASN A 278 -5.71 5.61 6.03
C ASN A 278 -6.72 4.45 6.01
N ILE A 279 -6.21 3.22 5.98
CA ILE A 279 -6.95 1.98 6.20
C ILE A 279 -6.17 1.15 7.22
N LYS A 280 -6.86 0.68 8.25
CA LYS A 280 -6.34 -0.26 9.23
C LYS A 280 -7.08 -1.58 9.15
N GLY A 281 -6.35 -2.68 9.28
CA GLY A 281 -6.96 -3.99 9.51
C GLY A 281 -7.37 -4.12 10.98
N ILE A 282 -8.63 -4.44 11.25
CA ILE A 282 -9.18 -4.64 12.61
C ILE A 282 -9.30 -6.12 12.98
N SER A 283 -9.76 -6.95 12.06
CA SER A 283 -9.74 -8.41 12.27
C SER A 283 -9.76 -9.19 10.97
N GLN A 284 -9.24 -10.41 11.01
CA GLN A 284 -9.43 -11.45 10.01
C GLN A 284 -9.92 -12.74 10.68
N ARG A 285 -10.90 -13.39 10.05
CA ARG A 285 -11.30 -14.77 10.36
C ARG A 285 -11.51 -15.60 9.10
N THR A 286 -10.80 -16.72 9.00
CA THR A 286 -10.92 -17.66 7.88
C THR A 286 -12.11 -18.59 8.11
N LEU A 287 -12.88 -18.88 7.05
CA LEU A 287 -14.05 -19.77 7.08
C LEU A 287 -13.71 -21.21 6.69
#